data_AF-A0A225UK56-F1
#
_entry.id   AF-A0A225UK56-F1
#
_cell.length_a   1.000
_cell.length_b   1.000
_cell.length_c   1.000
_cell.angle_alpha   90.00
_cell.angle_beta   90.00
_cell.angle_gamma   90.00
#
_symmetry.space_group_name_H-M   'P 1'
#
loop_
_entity.id
_entity.type
_entity.pdbx_description
1 polymer ?
#
loop_
_entity_poly.entity_id
_entity_poly.type
_entity_poly.pdbx_seq_one_letter_code
_entity_poly.pdbx_strand_id
1 'polypeptide(L)'
;MLADTGATLSLVDSAVLERLGKTLVPLQPYEGRVSSSSGHALLVKGWTHLPIRLGALELSLEVLVVDQLHIDAVLGVDALGAFGAVIDVADRSMVLQRSGETLPLGVENVENTYLTKMLSTMRLPPRGEASEGSAMLVEAVLGLPPALGVARSLCTLENGQVIVEVCNASTEEYWIQKGTHIAMASVVPDSAFD
;
A
#
# COMPACT_ATOMS: atom_id res chain seq x y z
N MET A 1 0.03 -8.95 -3.63
CA MET A 1 -0.93 -8.95 -2.49
C MET A 1 -0.25 -8.35 -1.28
N LEU A 2 -0.94 -7.48 -0.54
CA LEU A 2 -0.43 -6.78 0.64
C LEU A 2 -1.10 -7.33 1.90
N ALA A 3 -0.31 -7.57 2.96
CA ALA A 3 -0.84 -7.78 4.30
C ALA A 3 -0.91 -6.42 5.01
N ASP A 4 -2.11 -5.96 5.35
CA ASP A 4 -2.34 -4.61 5.87
C ASP A 4 -3.13 -4.63 7.17
N THR A 5 -2.44 -4.42 8.29
CA THR A 5 -3.07 -4.30 9.61
C THR A 5 -3.86 -3.00 9.80
N GLY A 6 -3.69 -2.03 8.91
CA GLY A 6 -4.48 -0.78 8.88
C GLY A 6 -5.81 -0.93 8.15
N ALA A 7 -5.99 -1.98 7.34
CA ALA A 7 -7.22 -2.27 6.65
C ALA A 7 -8.15 -3.16 7.49
N THR A 8 -9.38 -2.70 7.72
CA THR A 8 -10.39 -3.49 8.45
C THR A 8 -10.91 -4.67 7.63
N LEU A 9 -11.02 -4.46 6.31
CA LEU A 9 -11.64 -5.41 5.38
C LEU A 9 -10.65 -5.79 4.29
N SER A 10 -10.74 -7.04 3.86
CA SER A 10 -9.96 -7.56 2.75
C SER A 10 -10.57 -7.14 1.42
N LEU A 11 -9.71 -6.66 0.52
CA LEU A 11 -10.08 -6.12 -0.79
C LEU A 11 -9.38 -6.91 -1.89
N VAL A 12 -10.05 -7.04 -3.04
CA VAL A 12 -9.47 -7.59 -4.27
C VAL A 12 -9.83 -6.70 -5.45
N ASP A 13 -8.88 -6.50 -6.36
CA ASP A 13 -9.18 -5.79 -7.61
C ASP A 13 -10.10 -6.63 -8.50
N SER A 14 -11.03 -5.98 -9.18
CA SER A 14 -11.94 -6.64 -10.12
C SER A 14 -11.19 -7.35 -11.25
N ALA A 15 -10.04 -6.84 -11.72
CA ALA A 15 -9.20 -7.49 -12.71
C ALA A 15 -8.67 -8.86 -12.24
N VAL A 16 -8.51 -9.08 -10.93
CA VAL A 16 -8.11 -10.39 -10.41
C VAL A 16 -9.20 -11.42 -10.67
N LEU A 17 -10.47 -11.07 -10.49
CA LEU A 17 -11.58 -11.97 -10.81
C LEU A 17 -11.63 -12.29 -12.30
N GLU A 18 -11.31 -11.32 -13.16
CA GLU A 18 -11.21 -11.54 -14.59
C GLU A 18 -10.11 -12.54 -14.94
N ARG A 19 -8.91 -12.35 -14.41
CA ARG A 19 -7.76 -13.26 -14.61
C ARG A 19 -8.04 -14.68 -14.10
N LEU A 20 -8.82 -14.80 -13.02
CA LEU A 20 -9.24 -16.10 -12.46
C LEU A 20 -10.41 -16.74 -13.21
N GLY A 21 -10.94 -16.10 -14.26
CA GLY A 21 -12.12 -16.58 -15.00
C GLY A 21 -13.41 -16.54 -14.18
N LYS A 22 -13.45 -15.71 -13.13
CA LYS A 22 -14.56 -15.58 -12.17
C LYS A 22 -15.45 -14.36 -12.45
N THR A 23 -15.42 -13.80 -13.65
CA THR A 23 -16.24 -12.63 -14.06
C THR A 23 -17.74 -12.86 -13.94
N LEU A 24 -18.19 -14.12 -14.02
CA LEU A 24 -19.59 -14.50 -13.92
C LEU A 24 -20.05 -14.74 -12.48
N VAL A 25 -19.16 -14.64 -11.48
CA VAL A 25 -19.54 -14.81 -10.08
C VAL A 25 -20.40 -13.60 -9.67
N PRO A 26 -21.67 -13.80 -9.27
CA PRO A 26 -22.53 -12.69 -8.87
C PRO A 26 -21.98 -12.06 -7.59
N LEU A 27 -21.73 -10.74 -7.65
CA LEU A 27 -21.34 -9.97 -6.49
C LEU A 27 -22.58 -9.62 -5.68
N GLN A 28 -22.49 -9.79 -4.36
CA GLN A 28 -23.52 -9.33 -3.44
C GLN A 28 -23.37 -7.82 -3.24
N PRO A 29 -24.48 -7.08 -3.09
CA PRO A 29 -24.43 -5.65 -2.86
C PRO A 29 -23.71 -5.34 -1.53
N TYR A 30 -22.97 -4.24 -1.52
CA TYR A 30 -22.31 -3.71 -0.33
C TYR A 30 -22.75 -2.25 -0.14
N GLU A 31 -23.44 -1.99 0.97
CA GLU A 31 -24.00 -0.67 1.29
C GLU A 31 -23.01 0.23 2.07
N GLY A 32 -21.87 -0.32 2.48
CA GLY A 32 -20.86 0.41 3.21
C GLY A 32 -20.01 1.30 2.30
N ARG A 33 -19.31 2.26 2.91
CA ARG A 33 -18.30 3.05 2.22
C ARG A 33 -16.91 2.58 2.63
N VAL A 34 -16.07 2.28 1.65
CA VAL A 34 -14.64 2.03 1.86
C VAL A 34 -13.86 3.24 1.38
N SER A 35 -12.89 3.67 2.17
CA SER A 35 -11.96 4.73 1.78
C SER A 35 -10.53 4.23 1.90
N SER A 36 -9.66 4.70 1.04
CA SER A 36 -8.22 4.51 1.15
C SER A 36 -7.67 5.23 2.39
N SER A 37 -6.39 5.00 2.69
CA SER A 37 -5.64 5.76 3.71
C SER A 37 -5.60 7.27 3.44
N SER A 38 -5.68 7.69 2.18
CA SER A 38 -5.82 9.09 1.74
C SER A 38 -7.26 9.64 1.85
N GLY A 39 -8.21 8.87 2.40
CA GLY A 39 -9.61 9.28 2.52
C GLY A 39 -10.40 9.33 1.20
N HIS A 40 -9.77 8.95 0.09
CA HIS A 40 -10.44 8.79 -1.20
C HIS A 40 -11.39 7.59 -1.14
N ALA A 41 -12.62 7.76 -1.64
CA ALA A 41 -13.58 6.67 -1.68
C ALA A 41 -13.17 5.65 -2.75
N LEU A 42 -13.14 4.37 -2.38
CA LEU A 42 -12.95 3.28 -3.34
C LEU A 42 -14.27 2.93 -3.99
N LEU A 43 -14.25 2.64 -5.29
CA LEU A 43 -15.43 2.17 -6.01
C LEU A 43 -15.63 0.68 -5.75
N VAL A 44 -16.53 0.36 -4.82
CA VAL A 44 -16.89 -1.02 -4.48
C VAL A 44 -17.92 -1.54 -5.48
N LYS A 45 -17.63 -2.68 -6.13
CA LYS A 45 -18.57 -3.39 -7.02
C LYS A 45 -19.54 -4.30 -6.27
N GLY A 46 -19.13 -4.71 -5.07
CA GLY A 46 -19.86 -5.62 -4.21
C GLY A 46 -18.88 -6.49 -3.44
N TRP A 47 -19.37 -7.58 -2.87
CA TRP A 47 -18.53 -8.55 -2.18
C TRP A 47 -18.83 -9.98 -2.64
N THR A 48 -17.87 -10.87 -2.41
CA THR A 48 -18.02 -12.30 -2.71
C THR A 48 -17.15 -13.14 -1.79
N HIS A 49 -17.41 -14.45 -1.77
CA HIS A 49 -16.54 -15.40 -1.09
C HIS A 49 -15.45 -15.88 -2.05
N LEU A 50 -14.18 -15.67 -1.69
CA LEU A 50 -13.05 -16.21 -2.42
C LEU A 50 -12.26 -17.21 -1.58
N PRO A 51 -11.91 -18.39 -2.13
CA PRO A 51 -10.88 -19.22 -1.53
C PRO A 51 -9.54 -18.50 -1.64
N ILE A 52 -8.96 -18.15 -0.50
CA ILE A 52 -7.63 -17.55 -0.37
C ILE A 52 -6.73 -18.60 0.24
N ARG A 53 -5.60 -18.85 -0.41
CA ARG A 53 -4.57 -19.76 0.09
C ARG A 53 -3.34 -18.97 0.54
N LEU A 54 -2.95 -19.15 1.80
CA LEU A 54 -1.69 -18.68 2.37
C LEU A 54 -0.90 -19.88 2.88
N GLY A 55 0.26 -20.11 2.27
CA GLY A 55 1.07 -21.31 2.56
C GLY A 55 0.30 -22.59 2.26
N ALA A 56 0.17 -23.44 3.28
CA ALA A 56 -0.59 -24.68 3.27
C ALA A 56 -2.08 -24.52 3.67
N LEU A 57 -2.50 -23.35 4.14
CA LEU A 57 -3.88 -23.09 4.55
C LEU A 57 -4.68 -22.46 3.43
N GLU A 58 -5.87 -22.99 3.16
CA GLU A 58 -6.87 -22.39 2.28
C GLU A 58 -8.15 -22.11 3.07
N LEU A 59 -8.60 -20.85 3.04
CA LEU A 59 -9.83 -20.41 3.70
C LEU A 59 -10.72 -19.71 2.69
N SER A 60 -12.03 -19.97 2.74
CA SER A 60 -13.01 -19.18 2.00
C SER A 60 -13.34 -17.93 2.82
N LEU A 61 -12.96 -16.76 2.31
CA LEU A 61 -13.12 -15.47 2.99
C LEU A 61 -14.05 -14.56 2.21
N GLU A 62 -14.82 -13.75 2.94
CA GLU A 62 -15.54 -12.62 2.38
C GLU A 62 -14.54 -11.55 1.98
N VAL A 63 -14.58 -11.12 0.72
CA VAL A 63 -13.73 -10.06 0.20
C VAL A 63 -14.57 -9.05 -0.56
N LEU A 64 -14.22 -7.78 -0.40
CA LEU A 64 -14.79 -6.73 -1.22
C LEU A 64 -14.07 -6.66 -2.56
N VAL A 65 -14.86 -6.51 -3.60
CA VAL A 65 -14.38 -6.32 -4.97
C VAL A 65 -14.41 -4.83 -5.26
N VAL A 66 -13.25 -4.28 -5.57
CA VAL A 66 -13.08 -2.85 -5.89
C VAL A 66 -12.48 -2.70 -7.29
N ASP A 67 -12.69 -1.55 -7.91
CA ASP A 67 -11.99 -1.17 -9.14
C ASP A 67 -10.72 -0.36 -8.82
N GLN A 68 -9.70 -0.54 -9.65
CA GLN A 68 -8.47 0.28 -9.69
C GLN A 68 -7.67 0.26 -8.39
N LEU A 69 -7.59 -0.91 -7.76
CA LEU A 69 -6.61 -1.13 -6.70
C LEU A 69 -5.22 -1.20 -7.35
N HIS A 70 -4.27 -0.41 -6.83
CA HIS A 70 -2.88 -0.41 -7.34
C HIS A 70 -2.13 -1.75 -7.17
N ILE A 71 -2.73 -2.68 -6.42
CA ILE A 71 -2.22 -4.02 -6.19
C ILE A 71 -3.35 -5.03 -6.39
N ASP A 72 -3.01 -6.30 -6.59
CA ASP A 72 -4.01 -7.35 -6.80
C ASP A 72 -5.01 -7.51 -5.64
N ALA A 73 -4.53 -7.44 -4.39
CA ALA A 73 -5.36 -7.67 -3.21
C ALA A 73 -4.71 -7.10 -1.94
N VAL A 74 -5.56 -6.67 -1.01
CA VAL A 74 -5.23 -6.30 0.36
C VAL A 74 -5.85 -7.33 1.30
N LEU A 75 -5.04 -7.94 2.16
CA LEU A 75 -5.50 -8.75 3.28
C LEU A 75 -5.59 -7.86 4.51
N GLY A 76 -6.82 -7.52 4.89
CA GLY A 76 -7.12 -6.78 6.09
C GLY A 76 -7.05 -7.65 7.35
N VAL A 77 -7.32 -7.03 8.50
CA VAL A 77 -7.34 -7.70 9.81
C VAL A 77 -8.39 -8.81 9.90
N ASP A 78 -9.43 -8.76 9.08
CA ASP A 78 -10.43 -9.83 8.92
C ASP A 78 -9.80 -11.12 8.41
N ALA A 79 -9.07 -11.07 7.28
CA ALA A 79 -8.36 -12.22 6.73
C ALA A 79 -7.17 -12.62 7.59
N LEU A 80 -6.34 -11.66 8.02
CA LEU A 80 -5.17 -11.94 8.86
C LEU A 80 -5.57 -12.61 10.18
N GLY A 81 -6.65 -12.14 10.81
CA GLY A 81 -7.25 -12.76 11.98
C GLY A 81 -7.80 -14.16 11.69
N ALA A 82 -8.47 -14.34 10.54
CA ALA A 82 -8.96 -15.65 10.12
C ALA A 82 -7.83 -16.67 9.94
N PHE A 83 -6.69 -16.28 9.38
CA PHE A 83 -5.50 -17.15 9.27
C PHE A 83 -4.72 -17.32 10.58
N GLY A 84 -4.99 -16.50 11.60
CA GLY A 84 -4.19 -16.46 12.82
C GLY A 84 -2.78 -15.96 12.57
N ALA A 85 -2.64 -14.94 11.72
CA ALA A 85 -1.35 -14.38 11.35
C ALA A 85 -0.70 -13.63 12.53
N VAL A 86 0.57 -13.94 12.80
CA VAL A 86 1.45 -13.19 13.69
C VAL A 86 2.59 -12.64 12.84
N ILE A 87 2.69 -11.32 12.79
CA ILE A 87 3.69 -10.62 11.99
C ILE A 87 4.90 -10.32 12.87
N ASP A 88 6.03 -10.93 12.55
CA ASP A 88 7.32 -10.57 13.10
C ASP A 88 8.02 -9.59 12.16
N VAL A 89 8.02 -8.31 12.57
CA VAL A 89 8.63 -7.24 11.79
C VAL A 89 10.16 -7.31 11.85
N ALA A 90 10.74 -7.80 12.95
CA ALA A 90 12.19 -7.89 13.09
C ALA A 90 12.75 -8.97 12.16
N ASP A 91 12.10 -10.13 12.13
CA ASP A 91 12.49 -11.26 11.30
C ASP A 91 11.89 -11.22 9.89
N ARG A 92 11.09 -10.19 9.59
CA ARG A 92 10.37 -10.01 8.31
C ARG A 92 9.60 -11.27 7.93
N SER A 93 8.85 -11.81 8.87
CA SER A 93 8.15 -13.07 8.71
C SER A 93 6.72 -12.98 9.25
N MET A 94 5.88 -13.89 8.76
CA MET A 94 4.52 -14.07 9.23
C MET A 94 4.31 -15.52 9.61
N VAL A 95 3.97 -15.78 10.87
CA VAL A 95 3.60 -17.10 11.34
C VAL A 95 2.09 -17.27 11.23
N LEU A 96 1.65 -18.32 10.57
CA LEU A 96 0.25 -18.72 10.51
C LEU A 96 -0.04 -19.67 11.67
N GLN A 97 -0.61 -19.18 12.78
CA GLN A 97 -0.77 -19.96 14.01
C GLN A 97 -1.56 -21.26 13.82
N ARG A 98 -2.47 -21.31 12.84
CA ARG A 98 -3.28 -22.50 12.56
C ARG A 98 -2.48 -23.66 11.96
N SER A 99 -1.42 -23.37 11.20
CA SER A 99 -0.54 -24.39 10.59
C SER A 99 0.83 -24.48 11.26
N GLY A 100 1.24 -23.44 11.99
CA GLY A 100 2.62 -23.27 12.49
C GLY A 100 3.60 -22.89 11.37
N GLU A 101 3.13 -22.68 10.15
CA GLU A 101 3.97 -22.32 9.02
C GLU A 101 4.45 -20.88 9.13
N THR A 102 5.69 -20.63 8.72
CA THR A 102 6.29 -19.29 8.65
C THR A 102 6.47 -18.90 7.20
N LEU A 103 5.84 -17.78 6.80
CA LEU A 103 5.95 -17.20 5.48
C LEU A 103 6.89 -15.99 5.52
N PRO A 104 7.81 -15.83 4.56
CA PRO A 104 8.62 -14.62 4.46
C PRO A 104 7.75 -13.44 4.02
N LEU A 105 7.95 -12.27 4.62
CA LEU A 105 7.38 -11.01 4.15
C LEU A 105 8.30 -10.44 3.07
N GLY A 106 7.74 -10.22 1.88
CA GLY A 106 8.50 -9.69 0.74
C GLY A 106 9.04 -8.28 1.02
N VAL A 107 10.23 -8.01 0.48
CA VAL A 107 10.77 -6.66 0.34
C VAL A 107 10.80 -6.38 -1.15
N GLU A 108 10.20 -5.28 -1.61
CA GLU A 108 10.47 -4.80 -2.96
C GLU A 108 11.96 -4.45 -3.05
N ASN A 109 12.71 -5.21 -3.85
CA ASN A 109 14.11 -4.94 -4.11
C ASN A 109 14.22 -3.80 -5.12
N VAL A 110 14.94 -2.76 -4.73
CA VAL A 110 15.11 -1.53 -5.50
C VAL A 110 16.53 -1.49 -6.04
N GLU A 111 16.70 -1.48 -7.37
CA GLU A 111 18.03 -1.64 -8.01
C GLU A 111 18.86 -0.35 -8.09
N ASN A 112 18.25 0.83 -8.17
CA ASN A 112 18.99 2.09 -8.32
C ASN A 112 18.37 3.24 -7.52
N THR A 113 19.19 3.80 -6.63
CA THR A 113 18.84 4.87 -5.69
C THR A 113 19.27 6.24 -6.21
N TYR A 114 18.33 7.18 -6.38
CA TYR A 114 18.64 8.56 -6.71
C TYR A 114 18.18 9.52 -5.59
N LEU A 115 19.05 10.45 -5.20
CA LEU A 115 18.75 11.48 -4.20
C LEU A 115 17.92 12.61 -4.85
N THR A 116 16.71 12.85 -4.34
CA THR A 116 15.83 13.92 -4.82
C THR A 116 15.91 15.15 -3.91
N LYS A 117 15.94 16.36 -4.51
CA LYS A 117 15.96 17.64 -3.81
C LYS A 117 14.63 18.38 -3.97
N MET A 118 14.15 18.98 -2.87
CA MET A 118 13.04 19.94 -2.90
C MET A 118 13.35 21.12 -3.83
N LEU A 119 12.57 21.26 -4.91
CA LEU A 119 12.75 22.29 -5.95
C LEU A 119 12.28 23.68 -5.52
N SER A 120 11.30 23.77 -4.61
CA SER A 120 10.75 25.01 -4.09
C SER A 120 10.32 24.86 -2.62
N THR A 121 10.27 25.98 -1.90
CA THR A 121 9.76 26.05 -0.52
C THR A 121 8.23 26.01 -0.56
N MET A 122 7.61 25.11 0.20
CA MET A 122 6.16 24.98 0.28
C MET A 122 5.70 25.00 1.75
N ARG A 123 4.53 25.60 1.99
CA ARG A 123 3.81 25.53 3.26
C ARG A 123 2.76 24.43 3.16
N LEU A 124 2.89 23.37 3.95
CA LEU A 124 1.96 22.25 3.99
C LEU A 124 0.91 22.47 5.10
N PRO A 125 -0.39 22.55 4.78
CA PRO A 125 -1.45 22.48 5.78
C PRO A 125 -1.66 21.02 6.25
N PRO A 126 -2.38 20.79 7.37
CA PRO A 126 -2.73 19.44 7.80
C PRO A 126 -3.56 18.72 6.72
N ARG A 127 -3.11 17.55 6.27
CA ARG A 127 -3.87 16.58 5.44
C ARG A 127 -4.24 17.05 4.01
N GLY A 128 -3.33 17.68 3.27
CA GLY A 128 -3.54 18.07 1.85
C GLY A 128 -2.86 17.12 0.84
N GLU A 129 -3.44 16.94 -0.36
CA GLU A 129 -3.07 15.90 -1.36
C GLU A 129 -3.13 16.38 -2.84
N ALA A 130 -2.31 15.79 -3.74
CA ALA A 130 -2.52 15.69 -5.23
C ALA A 130 -1.40 14.86 -5.94
N SER A 131 -1.70 14.00 -6.95
CA SER A 131 -0.81 13.54 -8.08
C SER A 131 -1.41 12.44 -9.01
N GLU A 132 -0.95 12.34 -10.29
CA GLU A 132 -1.17 11.29 -11.34
C GLU A 132 0.16 10.98 -12.14
N GLY A 133 0.34 9.86 -12.90
CA GLY A 133 1.49 9.62 -13.86
C GLY A 133 2.19 8.19 -13.92
N SER A 134 3.51 8.05 -14.24
CA SER A 134 4.29 6.76 -14.35
C SER A 134 5.21 6.33 -13.16
N ALA A 135 5.08 5.10 -12.62
CA ALA A 135 5.55 4.64 -11.29
C ALA A 135 7.08 4.69 -10.93
N MET A 136 7.38 5.08 -9.69
CA MET A 136 8.67 5.28 -9.02
C MET A 136 8.47 5.07 -7.51
N LEU A 137 9.38 4.39 -6.84
CA LEU A 137 9.31 4.22 -5.39
C LEU A 137 10.01 5.38 -4.68
N VAL A 138 9.29 6.04 -3.76
CA VAL A 138 9.82 7.10 -2.91
C VAL A 138 9.87 6.65 -1.47
N GLU A 139 11.01 6.85 -0.81
CA GLU A 139 11.23 6.52 0.60
C GLU A 139 11.85 7.67 1.38
N ALA A 140 11.69 7.63 2.70
CA ALA A 140 12.35 8.54 3.63
C ALA A 140 13.88 8.42 3.58
N VAL A 141 14.60 9.54 3.62
CA VAL A 141 16.06 9.51 3.81
C VAL A 141 16.40 9.27 5.29
N LEU A 142 17.43 8.46 5.55
CA LEU A 142 17.98 8.25 6.89
C LEU A 142 18.42 9.58 7.53
N GLY A 143 17.98 9.85 8.76
CA GLY A 143 18.34 11.06 9.51
C GLY A 143 17.32 12.20 9.44
N LEU A 144 16.10 11.93 8.97
CA LEU A 144 14.99 12.86 9.14
C LEU A 144 14.71 13.12 10.64
N PRO A 145 14.31 14.35 11.01
CA PRO A 145 13.77 14.63 12.34
C PRO A 145 12.67 13.63 12.71
N PRO A 146 12.57 13.16 13.96
CA PRO A 146 11.58 12.17 14.38
C PRO A 146 10.12 12.58 14.14
N ALA A 147 9.87 13.89 14.05
CA ALA A 147 8.57 14.46 13.75
C ALA A 147 8.20 14.38 12.26
N LEU A 148 9.15 14.14 11.36
CA LEU A 148 8.89 14.04 9.93
C LEU A 148 8.85 12.58 9.49
N GLY A 149 7.70 12.14 9.02
CA GLY A 149 7.54 10.92 8.25
C GLY A 149 7.52 11.25 6.77
N VAL A 150 8.15 10.43 5.93
CA VAL A 150 7.87 10.41 4.50
C VAL A 150 7.12 9.12 4.23
N ALA A 151 5.94 9.23 3.65
CA ALA A 151 5.18 8.03 3.29
C ALA A 151 5.95 7.32 2.16
N ARG A 152 6.17 6.01 2.34
CA ARG A 152 6.72 5.18 1.28
C ARG A 152 5.66 5.06 0.20
N SER A 153 5.90 5.66 -0.95
CA SER A 153 4.87 5.78 -2.00
C SER A 153 5.42 5.36 -3.35
N LEU A 154 4.69 4.47 -4.03
CA LEU A 154 4.85 4.23 -5.45
C LEU A 154 4.11 5.36 -6.17
N CYS A 155 4.86 6.27 -6.77
CA CYS A 155 4.39 7.55 -7.29
C CYS A 155 5.01 7.81 -8.65
N THR A 156 4.62 8.89 -9.29
CA THR A 156 4.69 8.92 -10.73
C THR A 156 5.57 10.04 -11.27
N LEU A 157 6.50 9.74 -12.18
CA LEU A 157 7.39 10.73 -12.77
C LEU A 157 6.64 11.55 -13.82
N GLU A 158 6.27 12.78 -13.47
CA GLU A 158 5.76 13.76 -14.42
C GLU A 158 6.82 14.86 -14.64
N ASN A 159 7.25 15.06 -15.89
CA ASN A 159 8.19 16.12 -16.28
C ASN A 159 9.52 16.12 -15.49
N GLY A 160 10.02 14.95 -15.09
CA GLY A 160 11.27 14.82 -14.32
C GLY A 160 11.11 15.20 -12.84
N GLN A 161 9.89 15.34 -12.34
CA GLN A 161 9.56 15.65 -10.96
C GLN A 161 8.80 14.50 -10.33
N VAL A 162 9.00 14.31 -9.02
CA VAL A 162 8.32 13.30 -8.21
C VAL A 162 7.63 13.99 -7.06
N ILE A 163 6.37 13.65 -6.83
CA ILE A 163 5.61 14.15 -5.69
C ILE A 163 5.90 13.24 -4.50
N VAL A 164 6.41 13.85 -3.43
CA VAL A 164 6.79 13.17 -2.20
C VAL A 164 5.85 13.61 -1.09
N GLU A 165 5.17 12.66 -0.48
CA GLU A 165 4.35 12.93 0.70
C GLU A 165 5.22 13.01 1.96
N VAL A 166 5.09 14.11 2.68
CA VAL A 166 5.82 14.36 3.93
C VAL A 166 4.80 14.71 5.01
N CYS A 167 4.74 13.87 6.04
CA CYS A 167 3.91 14.06 7.20
C CYS A 167 4.72 14.68 8.35
N ASN A 168 4.18 15.75 8.95
CA ASN A 168 4.63 16.21 10.26
C ASN A 168 3.74 15.59 11.33
N ALA A 169 4.27 14.62 12.07
CA ALA A 169 3.60 13.92 13.16
C ALA A 169 3.60 14.74 14.48
N SER A 170 4.24 15.91 14.51
CA SER A 170 4.26 16.82 15.66
C SER A 170 3.01 17.70 15.73
N THR A 171 2.69 18.19 16.93
CA THR A 171 1.71 19.26 17.15
C THR A 171 2.25 20.66 16.81
N GLU A 172 3.56 20.77 16.61
CA GLU A 172 4.26 22.02 16.31
C GLU A 172 4.56 22.16 14.81
N GLU A 173 4.60 23.40 14.32
CA GLU A 173 4.96 23.69 12.92
C GLU A 173 6.41 23.28 12.61
N TYR A 174 6.65 22.75 11.41
CA TYR A 174 7.97 22.36 10.95
C TYR A 174 8.31 22.99 9.59
N TRP A 175 9.46 23.67 9.52
CA TRP A 175 9.92 24.34 8.30
C TRP A 175 10.98 23.51 7.59
N ILE A 176 10.64 22.99 6.40
CA ILE A 176 11.58 22.28 5.53
C ILE A 176 12.25 23.31 4.59
N GLN A 177 13.56 23.48 4.72
CA GLN A 177 14.33 24.42 3.91
C GLN A 177 14.53 23.89 2.48
N LYS A 178 14.55 24.79 1.49
CA LYS A 178 14.85 24.45 0.10
C LYS A 178 16.22 23.75 -0.01
N GLY A 179 16.28 22.66 -0.76
CA GLY A 179 17.50 21.85 -0.92
C GLY A 179 17.73 20.81 0.17
N THR A 180 16.86 20.72 1.18
CA THR A 180 16.87 19.60 2.15
C THR A 180 16.55 18.30 1.42
N HIS A 181 17.39 17.28 1.61
CA HIS A 181 17.09 15.93 1.16
C HIS A 181 16.10 15.32 2.15
N ILE A 182 14.89 15.06 1.70
CA ILE A 182 13.82 14.49 2.53
C ILE A 182 13.40 13.11 2.07
N ALA A 183 13.61 12.81 0.79
CA ALA A 183 13.20 11.57 0.21
C ALA A 183 14.15 11.11 -0.88
N MET A 184 14.11 9.80 -1.10
CA MET A 184 14.93 9.05 -2.02
C MET A 184 13.98 8.41 -3.03
N ALA A 185 14.21 8.67 -4.32
CA ALA A 185 13.36 8.14 -5.37
C ALA A 185 14.14 7.09 -6.16
N SER A 186 13.49 5.98 -6.46
CA SER A 186 14.10 4.87 -7.15
C SER A 186 13.18 4.36 -8.25
N VAL A 187 13.76 4.04 -9.40
CA VAL A 187 13.02 3.50 -10.53
C VAL A 187 12.69 2.04 -10.26
N VAL A 188 11.42 1.68 -10.40
CA VAL A 188 10.98 0.29 -10.34
C VAL A 188 10.93 -0.24 -11.78
N PRO A 189 11.69 -1.28 -12.15
CA PRO A 189 11.67 -1.83 -13.51
C PRO A 189 10.33 -2.52 -13.78
N ASP A 190 9.87 -2.50 -15.04
CA ASP A 190 8.59 -3.12 -15.45
C ASP A 190 8.53 -4.62 -15.09
N SER A 191 9.68 -5.31 -15.09
CA SER A 191 9.80 -6.72 -14.70
C SER A 191 9.53 -7.00 -13.21
N ALA A 192 9.38 -5.96 -12.38
CA ALA A 192 8.94 -6.11 -11.00
C ALA A 192 7.41 -6.30 -10.88
N PHE A 193 6.68 -6.07 -11.98
CA PHE A 193 5.23 -6.21 -12.07
C PHE A 193 4.78 -7.43 -12.91
N ASP A 194 5.73 -8.21 -13.44
CA ASP A 194 5.53 -9.50 -14.11
C ASP A 194 5.58 -10.67 -13.10
#